data_AF-A0A2G4GSM8-F1
#
_entry.id   AF-A0A2G4GSM8-F1
#
_cell.length_a   1.000
_cell.length_b   1.000
_cell.length_c   1.000
_cell.angle_alpha   90.00
_cell.angle_beta   90.00
_cell.angle_gamma   90.00
#
_symmetry.space_group_name_H-M   'P 1'
#
loop_
_entity.id
_entity.type
_entity.pdbx_description
1 polymer ?
#
loop_
_entity_poly.entity_id
_entity_poly.type
_entity_poly.pdbx_seq_one_letter_code
_entity_poly.pdbx_strand_id
1 'polypeptide(L)'
;MPHVSGLEKFSWLGIDKWVHFGLYFMLCYAWSYENSNFRNSITLFLIIGILIGGGVELLQLYITNYRSAEWGDFFADVSGLFVANFIATKYLKNRSLD
;
A
#
# COMPACT_ATOMS: atom_id res chain seq x y z
N MET A 1 -13.84 24.46 17.05
CA MET A 1 -13.00 23.83 16.00
C MET A 1 -12.83 24.86 14.90
N PRO A 2 -11.60 25.14 14.41
CA PRO A 2 -11.40 26.17 13.40
C PRO A 2 -12.08 25.76 12.09
N HIS A 3 -12.53 26.76 11.34
CA HIS A 3 -13.24 26.61 10.07
C HIS A 3 -12.28 26.12 8.99
N VAL A 4 -12.01 24.81 8.96
CA VAL A 4 -11.18 24.18 7.92
C VAL A 4 -11.83 24.42 6.56
N SER A 5 -11.07 25.04 5.65
CA SER A 5 -11.55 25.35 4.30
C SER A 5 -11.90 24.05 3.56
N GLY A 6 -12.88 24.09 2.66
CA GLY A 6 -13.29 22.90 1.87
C GLY A 6 -12.14 22.26 1.10
N LEU A 7 -11.05 23.01 0.86
CA LEU A 7 -9.82 22.55 0.24
C LEU A 7 -9.02 21.59 1.13
N GLU A 8 -8.97 21.82 2.45
CA GLU A 8 -8.30 20.93 3.40
C GLU A 8 -9.09 19.61 3.53
N LYS A 9 -10.42 19.66 3.66
CA LYS A 9 -11.23 18.44 3.65
C LYS A 9 -10.99 17.59 2.39
N PHE A 10 -10.81 18.22 1.24
CA PHE A 10 -10.52 17.53 -0.02
C PHE A 10 -9.10 16.93 -0.06
N SER A 11 -8.12 17.62 0.54
CA SER A 11 -6.75 17.10 0.66
C SER A 11 -6.70 15.88 1.59
N TRP A 12 -7.39 15.93 2.73
CA TRP A 12 -7.42 14.84 3.71
C TRP A 12 -8.18 13.59 3.23
N LEU A 13 -9.26 13.73 2.44
CA LEU A 13 -10.06 12.60 1.94
C LEU A 13 -9.47 11.89 0.71
N GLY A 14 -8.57 12.56 -0.03
CA GLY A 14 -8.08 12.09 -1.33
C GLY A 14 -6.59 11.79 -1.38
N ILE A 15 -5.75 12.66 -0.81
CA ILE A 15 -4.28 12.51 -0.88
C ILE A 15 -3.82 11.30 -0.08
N ASP A 16 -4.48 11.07 1.05
CA ASP A 16 -4.16 9.98 1.95
C ASP A 16 -4.20 8.61 1.25
N LYS A 17 -5.23 8.36 0.42
CA LYS A 17 -5.34 7.15 -0.42
C LYS A 17 -4.17 6.99 -1.39
N TRP A 18 -3.70 8.08 -1.98
CA TRP A 18 -2.52 8.03 -2.86
C TRP A 18 -1.22 7.76 -2.10
N VAL A 19 -1.11 8.25 -0.86
CA VAL A 19 0.03 7.96 0.03
C VAL A 19 0.03 6.49 0.42
N HIS A 20 -1.12 5.95 0.82
CA HIS A 20 -1.34 4.53 1.11
C HIS A 20 -0.93 3.64 -0.07
N PHE A 21 -1.48 3.93 -1.25
CA PHE A 21 -1.08 3.27 -2.50
C PHE A 21 0.45 3.33 -2.74
N GLY A 22 1.04 4.52 -2.63
CA GLY A 22 2.46 4.74 -2.88
C GLY A 22 3.37 4.00 -1.90
N LEU A 23 3.02 3.96 -0.61
CA LEU A 23 3.79 3.27 0.43
C LEU A 23 3.82 1.77 0.18
N TYR A 24 2.65 1.15 -0.03
CA TYR A 24 2.56 -0.29 -0.28
C TYR A 24 3.19 -0.68 -1.63
N PHE A 25 3.08 0.19 -2.63
CA PHE A 25 3.77 0.03 -3.90
C PHE A 25 5.29 0.00 -3.71
N MET A 26 5.86 1.01 -3.05
CA MET A 26 7.30 1.12 -2.84
C MET A 26 7.85 -0.03 -1.99
N LEU A 27 7.11 -0.42 -0.95
CA LEU A 27 7.48 -1.54 -0.09
C LEU A 27 7.58 -2.86 -0.88
N CYS A 28 6.56 -3.15 -1.70
CA CYS A 28 6.57 -4.36 -2.53
C CYS A 28 7.61 -4.29 -3.64
N TYR A 29 7.78 -3.14 -4.29
CA TYR A 29 8.77 -2.97 -5.34
C TYR A 29 10.21 -3.10 -4.82
N ALA A 30 10.55 -2.46 -3.69
CA ALA A 30 11.86 -2.55 -3.07
C ALA A 30 12.18 -4.00 -2.64
N TRP A 31 11.22 -4.70 -2.04
CA TRP A 31 11.39 -6.10 -1.68
C TRP A 31 11.60 -7.00 -2.90
N SER A 32 10.84 -6.75 -3.97
CA SER A 32 11.00 -7.46 -5.23
C SER A 32 12.35 -7.21 -5.88
N TYR A 33 12.89 -6.01 -5.70
CA TYR A 33 14.17 -5.58 -6.28
C TYR A 33 15.36 -6.27 -5.61
N GLU A 34 15.37 -6.36 -4.27
CA GLU A 34 16.45 -7.07 -3.55
C GLU A 34 16.39 -8.58 -3.74
N ASN A 35 15.18 -9.16 -3.81
CA ASN A 35 15.04 -10.60 -3.74
C ASN A 35 14.94 -11.24 -5.14
N SER A 36 16.06 -11.67 -5.71
CA SER A 36 16.11 -12.29 -7.06
C SER A 36 15.22 -13.54 -7.21
N ASN A 37 14.91 -14.23 -6.11
CA ASN A 37 13.99 -15.37 -6.05
C ASN A 37 12.54 -14.99 -5.68
N PHE A 38 12.14 -13.74 -5.96
CA PHE A 38 10.84 -13.15 -5.61
C PHE A 38 9.63 -14.05 -5.90
N ARG A 39 9.68 -14.87 -6.96
CA ARG A 39 8.58 -15.77 -7.36
C ARG A 39 8.11 -16.73 -6.28
N ASN A 40 9.01 -17.29 -5.45
CA ASN A 40 8.60 -18.24 -4.41
C ASN A 40 8.02 -17.55 -3.18
N SER A 41 8.34 -16.28 -2.96
CA SER A 41 7.91 -15.52 -1.79
C SER A 41 6.77 -14.54 -2.08
N ILE A 42 6.34 -14.43 -3.34
CA ILE A 42 5.35 -13.45 -3.81
C ILE A 42 4.01 -13.58 -3.10
N THR A 43 3.53 -14.82 -2.96
CA THR A 43 2.22 -15.11 -2.36
C THR A 43 2.25 -14.82 -0.87
N LEU A 44 3.33 -15.22 -0.19
CA LEU A 44 3.53 -14.91 1.24
C LEU A 44 3.62 -13.40 1.46
N PHE A 45 4.33 -12.68 0.60
CA PHE A 45 4.48 -11.23 0.72
C PHE A 45 3.17 -10.49 0.48
N LEU A 46 2.37 -10.91 -0.51
CA LEU A 46 1.03 -10.36 -0.74
C LEU A 46 0.10 -10.62 0.45
N ILE A 47 0.12 -11.84 1.01
CA ILE A 47 -0.68 -12.17 2.20
C ILE A 47 -0.25 -11.30 3.39
N ILE A 48 1.05 -11.19 3.65
CA ILE A 48 1.58 -10.35 4.73
C ILE A 48 1.22 -8.88 4.49
N GLY A 49 1.36 -8.37 3.26
CA GLY A 49 1.00 -7.00 2.91
C GLY A 49 -0.49 -6.71 3.15
N ILE A 50 -1.38 -7.63 2.76
CA ILE A 50 -2.83 -7.50 3.00
C ILE A 50 -3.13 -7.51 4.51
N LEU A 51 -2.48 -8.39 5.28
CA LEU A 51 -2.65 -8.45 6.74
C LEU A 51 -2.13 -7.20 7.43
N ILE A 52 -1.01 -6.63 6.97
CA ILE A 52 -0.49 -5.38 7.49
C ILE A 52 -1.42 -4.21 7.12
N GLY A 53 -1.93 -4.15 5.89
CA GLY A 53 -2.92 -3.14 5.47
C GLY A 53 -4.16 -3.14 6.35
N GLY A 54 -4.84 -4.27 6.44
CA GLY A 54 -6.02 -4.39 7.31
C GLY A 54 -5.69 -4.18 8.79
N GLY A 55 -4.50 -4.59 9.24
CA GLY A 55 -4.02 -4.34 10.60
C GLY A 55 -3.82 -2.85 10.91
N VAL A 56 -3.25 -2.09 9.97
CA VAL A 56 -3.06 -0.64 10.10
C VAL A 56 -4.39 0.09 10.12
N GLU A 57 -5.36 -0.32 9.31
CA GLU A 57 -6.71 0.27 9.34
C GLU A 57 -7.46 -0.02 10.64
N LEU A 58 -7.38 -1.25 11.15
CA LEU A 58 -7.91 -1.60 12.46
C LEU A 58 -7.21 -0.78 13.56
N LEU A 59 -5.90 -0.62 13.47
CA LEU A 59 -5.14 0.19 14.41
C LEU A 59 -5.58 1.66 14.37
N GLN A 60 -5.81 2.23 13.17
CA GLN A 60 -6.37 3.55 13.02
C GLN A 60 -7.76 3.63 13.69
N LEU A 61 -8.64 2.66 13.46
CA LEU A 61 -9.97 2.64 14.08
C LEU A 61 -9.94 2.59 15.61
N TYR A 62 -9.04 1.82 16.21
CA TYR A 62 -8.99 1.64 17.67
C TYR A 62 -8.12 2.67 18.40
N ILE A 63 -7.09 3.21 17.75
CA ILE A 63 -6.12 4.11 18.40
C ILE A 63 -6.37 5.59 18.05
N THR A 64 -6.94 5.90 16.88
CA THR A 64 -7.15 7.29 16.47
C THR A 64 -8.61 7.73 16.59
N ASN A 65 -8.90 8.62 17.55
CA ASN A 65 -10.24 9.19 17.77
C ASN A 65 -10.73 10.15 16.66
N TYR A 66 -9.88 10.47 15.68
CA TYR A 66 -10.17 11.43 14.60
C TYR A 66 -10.26 10.77 13.22
N ARG A 67 -9.98 9.46 13.11
CA ARG A 67 -9.89 8.76 11.83
C ARG A 67 -10.67 7.46 11.89
N SER A 68 -11.55 7.24 10.92
CA SER A 68 -12.31 6.00 10.79
C SER A 68 -11.59 5.05 9.84
N ALA A 69 -11.67 3.73 10.09
CA ALA A 69 -11.25 2.76 9.10
C ALA A 69 -12.10 2.95 7.84
N GLU A 70 -11.45 3.35 6.75
CA GLU A 70 -12.09 3.62 5.48
C GLU A 70 -11.69 2.50 4.51
N TRP A 71 -12.65 1.69 4.05
CA TRP A 71 -12.40 0.64 3.07
C TRP A 71 -11.68 1.12 1.78
N GLY A 72 -11.70 2.43 1.52
CA GLY A 72 -10.94 3.05 0.44
C GLY A 72 -9.43 3.04 0.66
N ASP A 73 -8.96 3.14 1.90
CA ASP A 73 -7.54 3.10 2.26
C ASP A 73 -7.03 1.65 2.11
N PHE A 74 -7.81 0.66 2.55
CA PHE A 74 -7.55 -0.77 2.30
C PHE A 74 -7.38 -1.05 0.82
N PHE A 75 -8.30 -0.53 0.01
CA PHE A 75 -8.29 -0.77 -1.42
C PHE A 75 -7.07 -0.09 -2.07
N ALA A 76 -6.67 1.07 -1.58
CA ALA A 76 -5.44 1.73 -2.02
C ALA A 76 -4.19 0.91 -1.67
N ASP A 77 -4.09 0.37 -0.46
CA ASP A 77 -2.99 -0.49 -0.02
C ASP A 77 -2.88 -1.76 -0.89
N VAL A 78 -4.01 -2.44 -1.09
CA VAL A 78 -4.09 -3.67 -1.91
C VAL A 78 -3.74 -3.36 -3.37
N SER A 79 -4.28 -2.29 -3.95
CA SER A 79 -3.96 -1.92 -5.33
C SER A 79 -2.48 -1.55 -5.51
N GLY A 80 -1.85 -0.91 -4.52
CA GLY A 80 -0.41 -0.63 -4.50
C GLY A 80 0.44 -1.92 -4.56
N LEU A 81 0.09 -2.93 -3.74
CA LEU A 81 0.73 -4.24 -3.74
C LEU A 81 0.61 -4.94 -5.10
N PHE A 82 -0.58 -4.95 -5.70
CA PHE A 82 -0.81 -5.61 -6.99
C PHE A 82 -0.06 -4.94 -8.14
N VAL A 83 -0.04 -3.60 -8.19
CA VAL A 83 0.67 -2.84 -9.22
C VAL A 83 2.18 -3.02 -9.10
N ALA A 84 2.74 -2.96 -7.89
CA ALA A 84 4.16 -3.23 -7.66
C ALA A 84 4.55 -4.64 -8.09
N ASN A 85 3.73 -5.63 -7.73
CA ASN A 85 3.94 -7.02 -8.12
C ASN A 85 3.93 -7.21 -9.66
N PHE A 86 2.98 -6.58 -10.35
CA PHE A 86 2.91 -6.64 -11.81
C PHE A 86 4.15 -6.04 -12.47
N ILE A 87 4.63 -4.90 -11.97
CA ILE A 87 5.86 -4.26 -12.46
C ILE A 87 7.08 -5.12 -12.16
N ALA A 88 7.23 -5.59 -10.92
CA ALA A 88 8.32 -6.46 -10.51
C ALA A 88 8.44 -7.72 -11.39
N THR A 89 7.33 -8.45 -11.56
CA THR A 89 7.30 -9.68 -12.37
C THR A 89 7.55 -9.46 -13.86
N LYS A 90 7.31 -8.25 -14.39
CA LYS A 90 7.55 -7.93 -15.81
C LYS A 90 8.95 -7.37 -16.05
N TYR A 91 9.43 -6.48 -15.20
CA TYR A 91 10.68 -5.73 -15.40
C TYR A 91 11.88 -6.36 -14.69
N LEU A 92 11.70 -6.95 -13.50
CA LEU A 92 12.80 -7.61 -12.77
C LEU A 92 13.05 -9.03 -13.26
N LYS A 93 12.04 -9.66 -13.90
CA LYS A 93 12.18 -10.96 -14.58
C LYS A 93 13.26 -10.98 -15.67
N ASN A 94 13.52 -9.84 -16.31
CA ASN A 94 14.50 -9.77 -17.39
C ASN A 94 15.95 -9.66 -16.88
N ARG A 95 16.19 -9.48 -15.58
CA ARG A 95 17.55 -9.39 -15.03
C ARG A 95 18.14 -10.73 -14.56
N SER A 96 17.34 -11.76 -14.35
CA SER A 96 17.85 -13.08 -13.91
C SER A 96 18.36 -13.95 -15.06
N LEU A 97 18.46 -13.40 -16.28
CA LEU A 97 18.92 -14.09 -17.48
C LEU A 97 20.25 -13.53 -18.02
N ASP A 98 20.85 -12.56 -17.32
CA ASP A 98 22.18 -12.00 -17.58
C ASP A 98 23.19 -12.58 -16.57
#